data_AF-A0A6V7P5C7-F1
#
_entry.id   AF-A0A6V7P5C7-F1
#
_cell.length_a   1.000
_cell.length_b   1.000
_cell.length_c   1.000
_cell.angle_alpha   90.00
_cell.angle_beta   90.00
_cell.angle_gamma   90.00
#
_symmetry.space_group_name_H-M   'P 1'
#
loop_
_entity.id
_entity.type
_entity.pdbx_description
1 polymer ?
#
loop_
_entity_poly.entity_id
_entity_poly.type
_entity_poly.pdbx_seq_one_letter_code
_entity_poly.pdbx_strand_id
1 'polypeptide(L)'
;MATSGSSSSSSSSSSPMTSSVSVNEVVSGSHLFKITGYSLTKGIGVGEPIASAVFTVGGYDWAIEYYPDGCKADDADYISFFLALQSYHTDVQIYWAIKLLDPAEMPPSAVPVGGSLYTFDSSGRNWGYGRFFKRAEFEESRYLKDDCFAVMCTIHIKMSRVERVPYAHPSAAAAPPIELHDHLGGSWRGERGPT
;
A
#
# COMPACT_ATOMS: atom_id res chain seq x y z
N MET A 1 -71.39 -18.12 21.35
CA MET A 1 -69.96 -18.41 21.21
C MET A 1 -69.43 -17.56 20.06
N ALA A 2 -68.71 -16.48 20.35
CA ALA A 2 -68.04 -15.66 19.34
C ALA A 2 -66.54 -15.78 19.60
N THR A 3 -65.80 -16.34 18.64
CA THR A 3 -64.37 -16.59 18.76
C THR A 3 -63.60 -15.33 18.37
N SER A 4 -62.83 -14.81 19.33
CA SER A 4 -61.89 -13.70 19.12
C SER A 4 -60.78 -14.12 18.16
N GLY A 5 -60.69 -13.45 17.01
CA GLY A 5 -59.57 -13.58 16.09
C GLY A 5 -58.32 -12.96 16.70
N SER A 6 -57.33 -13.79 17.03
CA SER A 6 -56.02 -13.32 17.47
C SER A 6 -55.22 -12.92 16.24
N SER A 7 -54.99 -11.62 16.05
CA SER A 7 -54.05 -11.10 15.05
C SER A 7 -52.64 -11.44 15.50
N SER A 8 -52.02 -12.42 14.85
CA SER A 8 -50.59 -12.69 14.98
C SER A 8 -49.80 -11.55 14.33
N SER A 9 -49.25 -10.67 15.16
CA SER A 9 -48.21 -9.74 14.72
C SER A 9 -47.00 -10.56 14.31
N SER A 10 -46.74 -10.65 13.00
CA SER A 10 -45.48 -11.15 12.47
C SER A 10 -44.38 -10.19 12.89
N SER A 11 -43.71 -10.51 14.00
CA SER A 11 -42.43 -9.91 14.34
C SER A 11 -41.45 -10.27 13.23
N SER A 12 -41.24 -9.36 12.28
CA SER A 12 -40.14 -9.45 11.34
C SER A 12 -38.84 -9.39 12.13
N SER A 13 -38.29 -10.56 12.43
CA SER A 13 -36.95 -10.70 12.96
C SER A 13 -35.97 -10.18 11.91
N SER A 14 -35.60 -8.90 11.98
CA SER A 14 -34.52 -8.38 11.15
C SER A 14 -33.24 -9.07 11.59
N SER A 15 -32.69 -9.92 10.72
CA SER A 15 -31.39 -10.54 10.97
C SER A 15 -30.33 -9.45 11.18
N PRO A 16 -29.44 -9.57 12.18
CA PRO A 16 -28.39 -8.59 12.40
C PRO A 16 -27.47 -8.53 11.18
N MET A 17 -27.40 -7.35 10.55
CA MET A 17 -26.52 -7.12 9.41
C MET A 17 -25.21 -6.51 9.88
N THR A 18 -24.09 -7.03 9.38
CA THR A 18 -22.76 -6.51 9.66
C THR A 18 -22.18 -5.86 8.41
N SER A 19 -21.26 -4.90 8.60
CA SER A 19 -20.58 -4.24 7.49
C SER A 19 -19.09 -4.12 7.77
N SER A 20 -18.31 -4.15 6.71
CA SER A 20 -16.87 -3.92 6.73
C SER A 20 -16.45 -3.14 5.49
N VAL A 21 -15.33 -2.43 5.61
CA VAL A 21 -14.68 -1.71 4.53
C VAL A 21 -13.25 -2.21 4.37
N SER A 22 -12.78 -2.32 3.14
CA SER A 22 -11.36 -2.53 2.84
C SER A 22 -10.70 -1.19 2.63
N VAL A 23 -9.70 -0.88 3.44
CA VAL A 23 -8.84 0.30 3.31
C VAL A 23 -7.54 -0.17 2.66
N ASN A 24 -7.21 0.41 1.51
CA ASN A 24 -5.98 0.12 0.78
C ASN A 24 -5.17 1.41 0.67
N GLU A 25 -3.93 1.38 1.13
CA GLU A 25 -3.03 2.52 1.14
C GLU A 25 -1.67 2.14 0.56
N VAL A 26 -0.92 3.14 0.11
CA VAL A 26 0.45 2.97 -0.37
C VAL A 26 1.37 3.84 0.46
N VAL A 27 2.32 3.21 1.14
CA VAL A 27 3.40 3.91 1.86
C VAL A 27 4.65 3.87 1.02
N SER A 28 5.29 5.02 0.81
CA SER A 28 6.47 5.13 -0.04
C SER A 28 7.66 5.67 0.72
N GLY A 29 8.86 5.25 0.34
CA GLY A 29 10.11 5.78 0.88
C GLY A 29 11.29 5.51 -0.06
N SER A 30 12.33 6.32 0.07
CA SER A 30 13.55 6.21 -0.74
C SER A 30 14.79 6.22 0.14
N HIS A 31 15.83 5.51 -0.28
CA HIS A 31 17.12 5.45 0.38
C HIS A 31 18.25 5.69 -0.62
N LEU A 32 19.13 6.64 -0.30
CA LEU A 32 20.33 6.94 -1.07
C LEU A 32 21.51 6.16 -0.45
N PHE A 33 22.11 5.27 -1.23
CA PHE A 33 23.30 4.55 -0.82
C PHE A 33 24.48 4.97 -1.69
N LYS A 34 25.45 5.65 -1.07
CA LYS A 34 26.67 6.13 -1.70
C LYS A 34 27.82 5.17 -1.39
N ILE A 35 28.51 4.74 -2.44
CA ILE A 35 29.73 3.95 -2.35
C ILE A 35 30.90 4.89 -2.61
N THR A 36 31.87 4.89 -1.70
CA THR A 36 33.11 5.67 -1.81
C THR A 36 34.29 4.72 -1.78
N GLY A 37 35.30 4.96 -2.63
CA GLY A 37 36.42 4.05 -2.75
C GLY A 37 36.05 2.78 -3.51
N TYR A 38 35.28 2.90 -4.60
CA TYR A 38 34.78 1.76 -5.39
C TYR A 38 35.91 0.79 -5.76
N SER A 39 37.08 1.30 -6.12
CA SER A 39 38.26 0.50 -6.44
C SER A 39 38.62 -0.52 -5.35
N LEU A 40 38.41 -0.17 -4.08
CA LEU A 40 38.69 -1.01 -2.91
C LEU A 40 37.57 -2.02 -2.59
N THR A 41 36.39 -1.87 -3.21
CA THR A 41 35.27 -2.80 -3.03
C THR A 41 35.41 -4.07 -3.86
N LYS A 42 36.25 -4.04 -4.90
CA LYS A 42 36.45 -5.18 -5.81
C LYS A 42 37.36 -6.24 -5.19
N GLY A 43 37.15 -7.49 -5.59
CA GLY A 43 37.96 -8.62 -5.15
C GLY A 43 37.60 -9.15 -3.75
N ILE A 44 36.47 -8.74 -3.19
CA ILE A 44 35.94 -9.31 -1.93
C ILE A 44 35.35 -10.71 -2.15
N GLY A 45 35.01 -11.05 -3.40
CA GLY A 45 34.54 -12.38 -3.79
C GLY A 45 33.12 -12.37 -4.36
N VAL A 46 32.88 -13.29 -5.30
CA VAL A 46 31.54 -13.53 -5.85
C VAL A 46 30.60 -13.98 -4.73
N GLY A 47 29.43 -13.34 -4.64
CA GLY A 47 28.44 -13.64 -3.61
C GLY A 47 28.67 -12.93 -2.28
N GLU A 48 29.70 -12.10 -2.15
CA GLU A 48 29.94 -11.28 -0.97
C GLU A 48 29.36 -9.86 -1.15
N PRO A 49 28.36 -9.46 -0.34
CA PRO A 49 27.77 -8.14 -0.42
C PRO A 49 28.45 -7.10 0.48
N ILE A 50 28.34 -5.85 0.08
CA ILE A 50 28.46 -4.68 0.95
C ILE A 50 27.04 -4.14 1.19
N ALA A 51 26.59 -4.18 2.44
CA ALA A 51 25.25 -3.72 2.81
C ALA A 51 25.21 -2.21 3.10
N SER A 52 24.09 -1.57 2.77
CA SER A 52 23.77 -0.23 3.25
C SER A 52 23.44 -0.23 4.74
N ALA A 53 23.32 0.98 5.32
CA ALA A 53 22.61 1.12 6.58
C ALA A 53 21.15 0.66 6.42
N VAL A 54 20.56 0.20 7.51
CA VAL A 54 19.14 -0.16 7.57
C VAL A 54 18.29 1.11 7.45
N PHE A 55 17.20 1.03 6.69
CA PHE A 55 16.22 2.10 6.55
C PHE A 55 14.79 1.55 6.62
N THR A 56 13.87 2.35 7.15
CA THR A 56 12.49 1.91 7.43
C THR A 56 11.51 2.54 6.44
N VAL A 57 10.67 1.72 5.83
CA VAL A 57 9.54 2.16 4.98
C VAL A 57 8.31 1.34 5.37
N GLY A 58 7.20 2.01 5.64
CA GLY A 58 5.94 1.35 6.03
C GLY A 58 6.03 0.45 7.25
N GLY A 59 6.95 0.74 8.19
CA GLY A 59 7.15 -0.10 9.38
C GLY A 59 7.98 -1.37 9.15
N TYR A 60 8.56 -1.53 7.96
CA TYR A 60 9.48 -2.61 7.62
C TYR A 60 10.90 -2.05 7.49
N ASP A 61 11.87 -2.82 7.96
CA ASP A 61 13.28 -2.51 7.88
C ASP A 61 13.90 -3.18 6.66
N TRP A 62 14.66 -2.39 5.91
CA TRP A 62 15.24 -2.75 4.63
C TRP A 62 16.73 -2.43 4.61
N ALA A 63 17.49 -3.15 3.78
CA ALA A 63 18.85 -2.81 3.42
C ALA A 63 19.08 -3.05 1.92
N ILE A 64 20.00 -2.31 1.31
CA ILE A 64 20.49 -2.56 -0.04
C ILE A 64 21.75 -3.42 0.08
N GLU A 65 21.80 -4.52 -0.65
CA GLU A 65 22.99 -5.37 -0.79
C GLU A 65 23.65 -5.13 -2.15
N TYR A 66 24.87 -4.61 -2.13
CA TYR A 66 25.69 -4.34 -3.31
C TYR A 66 26.75 -5.43 -3.47
N TYR A 67 26.76 -6.11 -4.61
CA TYR A 67 27.77 -7.13 -4.93
C TYR A 67 28.73 -6.58 -5.99
N PRO A 68 29.92 -6.11 -5.60
CA PRO A 68 30.90 -5.58 -6.55
C PRO A 68 31.41 -6.65 -7.50
N ASP A 69 31.51 -7.90 -7.03
CA ASP A 69 32.03 -9.05 -7.77
C ASP A 69 30.94 -9.94 -8.41
N GLY A 70 29.67 -9.50 -8.38
CA GLY A 70 28.52 -10.29 -8.81
C GLY A 70 27.96 -11.18 -7.71
N CYS A 71 26.65 -11.45 -7.75
CA CYS A 71 25.96 -12.27 -6.73
C CYS A 71 26.21 -13.78 -6.90
N LYS A 72 26.41 -14.25 -8.13
CA LYS A 72 26.65 -15.66 -8.47
C LYS A 72 27.78 -15.75 -9.49
N ALA A 73 28.35 -16.94 -9.67
CA ALA A 73 29.43 -17.17 -10.64
C ALA A 73 29.06 -16.71 -12.06
N ASP A 74 27.81 -16.96 -12.47
CA ASP A 74 27.28 -16.54 -13.78
C ASP A 74 27.11 -15.01 -13.92
N ASP A 75 27.23 -14.27 -12.82
CA ASP A 75 27.10 -12.82 -12.74
C ASP A 75 28.45 -12.14 -12.47
N ALA A 76 29.56 -12.89 -12.51
CA ALA A 76 30.88 -12.44 -12.08
C ALA A 76 31.46 -11.25 -12.88
N ASP A 77 30.91 -10.95 -14.06
CA ASP A 77 31.29 -9.77 -14.87
C ASP A 77 30.41 -8.55 -14.62
N TYR A 78 29.45 -8.65 -13.70
CA TYR A 78 28.46 -7.61 -13.40
C TYR A 78 28.67 -7.08 -11.99
N ILE A 79 28.15 -5.87 -11.75
CA ILE A 79 27.75 -5.46 -10.40
C ILE A 79 26.30 -5.88 -10.19
N SER A 80 25.95 -6.31 -8.98
CA SER A 80 24.59 -6.72 -8.64
C SER A 80 24.03 -5.88 -7.49
N PHE A 81 22.71 -5.72 -7.46
CA PHE A 81 22.01 -5.07 -6.36
C PHE A 81 20.76 -5.85 -5.96
N PHE A 82 20.58 -6.02 -4.66
CA PHE A 82 19.41 -6.64 -4.08
C PHE A 82 18.83 -5.74 -2.99
N LEU A 83 17.52 -5.76 -2.87
CA LEU A 83 16.81 -5.24 -1.71
C LEU A 83 16.57 -6.39 -0.74
N ALA A 84 17.03 -6.23 0.50
CA ALA A 84 16.91 -7.23 1.55
C ALA A 84 15.93 -6.75 2.63
N LEU A 85 14.96 -7.59 2.97
CA LEU A 85 14.04 -7.39 4.08
C LEU A 85 14.72 -7.86 5.37
N GLN A 86 14.87 -6.94 6.34
CA GLN A 86 15.52 -7.20 7.63
C GLN A 86 14.52 -7.51 8.74
N SER A 87 13.26 -7.08 8.61
CA SER A 87 12.20 -7.42 9.56
C SER A 87 11.77 -8.88 9.44
N TYR A 88 11.56 -9.55 10.58
CA TYR A 88 11.05 -10.92 10.64
C TYR A 88 9.51 -10.95 10.74
N HIS A 89 8.89 -12.00 10.18
CA HIS A 89 7.52 -12.47 10.47
C HIS A 89 6.30 -11.85 9.76
N THR A 90 6.46 -11.19 8.61
CA THR A 90 5.29 -10.74 7.83
C THR A 90 5.60 -10.71 6.34
N ASP A 91 4.74 -11.37 5.55
CA ASP A 91 4.76 -11.23 4.09
C ASP A 91 4.42 -9.78 3.73
N VAL A 92 5.19 -9.19 2.81
CA VAL A 92 4.99 -7.80 2.39
C VAL A 92 5.02 -7.70 0.87
N GLN A 93 3.98 -7.05 0.33
CA GLN A 93 3.85 -6.78 -1.10
C GLN A 93 4.36 -5.39 -1.41
N ILE A 94 5.39 -5.32 -2.25
CA ILE A 94 6.01 -4.04 -2.62
C ILE A 94 6.20 -3.90 -4.12
N TYR A 95 6.21 -2.66 -4.58
CA TYR A 95 6.93 -2.26 -5.77
C TYR A 95 8.24 -1.63 -5.32
N TRP A 96 9.33 -1.90 -6.01
CA TRP A 96 10.57 -1.20 -5.75
C TRP A 96 11.34 -0.96 -7.05
N ALA A 97 12.22 0.03 -7.00
CA ALA A 97 13.12 0.38 -8.08
C ALA A 97 14.48 0.75 -7.49
N ILE A 98 15.54 0.49 -8.25
CA ILE A 98 16.88 0.98 -7.96
C ILE A 98 17.46 1.67 -9.20
N LYS A 99 18.00 2.87 -8.99
CA LYS A 99 18.56 3.71 -10.06
C LYS A 99 19.99 4.12 -9.69
N LEU A 100 20.93 3.95 -10.61
CA LEU A 100 22.23 4.64 -10.55
C LEU A 100 22.04 6.13 -10.82
N LEU A 101 22.63 6.94 -9.95
CA LEU A 101 22.53 8.40 -10.05
C LEU A 101 23.73 8.96 -10.79
N ASP A 102 23.49 9.86 -11.74
CA ASP A 102 24.55 10.75 -12.20
C ASP A 102 24.89 11.73 -11.08
N PRO A 103 26.17 11.91 -10.72
CA PRO A 103 26.62 13.02 -9.90
C PRO A 103 26.03 14.40 -10.28
N ALA A 104 25.76 14.65 -11.56
CA ALA A 104 25.12 15.89 -12.03
C ALA A 104 23.61 15.97 -11.73
N GLU A 105 22.96 14.84 -11.44
CA GLU A 105 21.55 14.73 -11.06
C GLU A 105 21.35 14.72 -9.53
N MET A 106 22.33 15.21 -8.74
CA MET A 106 22.25 15.28 -7.29
C MET A 106 21.79 16.69 -6.83
N PRO A 107 20.70 16.86 -6.04
CA PRO A 107 19.89 15.81 -5.42
C PRO A 107 19.00 15.08 -6.43
N PRO A 108 18.78 13.77 -6.24
CA PRO A 108 18.05 12.96 -7.20
C PRO A 108 16.60 13.40 -7.32
N SER A 109 16.12 13.52 -8.56
CA SER A 109 14.69 13.66 -8.83
C SER A 109 13.94 12.40 -8.36
N ALA A 110 12.73 12.58 -7.82
CA ALA A 110 11.85 11.48 -7.49
C ALA A 110 11.72 10.52 -8.69
N VAL A 111 11.92 9.22 -8.43
CA VAL A 111 11.79 8.19 -9.46
C VAL A 111 10.30 7.91 -9.65
N PRO A 112 9.78 7.93 -10.90
CA PRO A 112 8.39 7.54 -11.16
C PRO A 112 8.12 6.13 -10.63
N VAL A 113 6.90 5.90 -10.13
CA VAL A 113 6.44 4.57 -9.73
C VAL A 113 6.55 3.64 -10.95
N GLY A 114 7.52 2.74 -10.93
CA GLY A 114 7.80 1.84 -12.04
C GLY A 114 8.60 0.64 -11.57
N GLY A 115 8.04 -0.55 -11.74
CA GLY A 115 8.64 -1.81 -11.31
C GLY A 115 7.59 -2.94 -11.30
N SER A 116 8.06 -4.18 -11.35
CA SER A 116 7.18 -5.35 -11.17
C SER A 116 6.82 -5.51 -9.70
N LEU A 117 5.56 -5.87 -9.42
CA LEU A 117 5.14 -6.22 -8.06
C LEU A 117 5.94 -7.44 -7.57
N TYR A 118 6.55 -7.32 -6.40
CA TYR A 118 7.26 -8.41 -5.76
C TYR A 118 6.74 -8.61 -4.34
N THR A 119 6.59 -9.87 -3.95
CA THR A 119 6.20 -10.26 -2.59
C THR A 119 7.43 -10.82 -1.90
N PHE A 120 7.87 -10.15 -0.85
CA PHE A 120 8.83 -10.74 0.09
C PHE A 120 8.04 -11.66 1.01
N ASP A 121 8.41 -12.94 1.03
CA ASP A 121 7.81 -13.96 1.88
C ASP A 121 8.86 -14.60 2.81
N SER A 122 8.40 -15.46 3.72
CA SER A 122 9.29 -16.16 4.65
C SER A 122 10.37 -17.05 4.01
N SER A 123 10.30 -17.33 2.70
CA SER A 123 11.23 -18.20 1.96
C SER A 123 12.35 -17.44 1.23
N GLY A 124 12.19 -16.14 1.00
CA GLY A 124 13.16 -15.29 0.30
C GLY A 124 13.39 -13.96 1.03
N ARG A 125 14.60 -13.78 1.59
CA ARG A 125 14.97 -12.56 2.34
C ARG A 125 15.41 -11.39 1.46
N ASN A 126 15.75 -11.64 0.19
CA ASN A 126 16.19 -10.61 -0.74
C ASN A 126 15.68 -10.84 -2.17
N TRP A 127 15.57 -9.76 -2.94
CA TRP A 127 15.27 -9.80 -4.37
C TRP A 127 15.98 -8.67 -5.10
N GLY A 128 16.41 -8.92 -6.33
CA GLY A 128 17.34 -8.02 -6.99
C GLY A 128 17.69 -8.38 -8.41
N TYR A 129 18.71 -7.70 -8.88
CA TYR A 129 19.25 -7.81 -10.23
C TYR A 129 20.67 -8.36 -10.14
N GLY A 130 20.84 -9.66 -10.42
CA GLY A 130 22.15 -10.31 -10.50
C GLY A 130 23.05 -9.68 -11.58
N ARG A 131 22.45 -9.31 -12.72
CA ARG A 131 23.13 -8.64 -13.83
C ARG A 131 22.65 -7.20 -13.98
N PHE A 132 22.84 -6.38 -12.95
CA PHE A 132 22.33 -5.01 -12.93
C PHE A 132 23.07 -4.12 -13.95
N PHE A 133 24.41 -4.15 -13.94
CA PHE A 133 25.24 -3.43 -14.91
C PHE A 133 26.52 -4.24 -15.13
N LYS A 134 26.89 -4.49 -16.39
CA LYS A 134 28.20 -5.07 -16.71
C LYS A 134 29.31 -4.17 -16.17
N ARG A 135 30.24 -4.74 -15.40
CA ARG A 135 31.21 -3.99 -14.61
C ARG A 135 32.12 -3.13 -15.47
N ALA A 136 32.67 -3.69 -16.55
CA ALA A 136 33.54 -2.94 -17.46
C ALA A 136 32.84 -1.70 -18.05
N GLU A 137 31.57 -1.85 -18.45
CA GLU A 137 30.78 -0.73 -18.98
C GLU A 137 30.40 0.27 -17.89
N PHE A 138 30.14 -0.21 -16.66
CA PHE A 138 29.90 0.65 -15.50
C PHE A 138 31.13 1.49 -15.14
N GLU A 139 32.32 0.90 -15.16
CA GLU A 139 33.60 1.58 -14.86
C GLU A 139 33.93 2.68 -15.86
N GLU A 140 33.46 2.56 -17.11
CA GLU A 140 33.58 3.58 -18.16
C GLU A 140 32.40 4.58 -18.18
N SER A 141 31.37 4.35 -17.35
CA SER A 141 30.15 5.15 -17.36
C SER A 141 30.28 6.46 -16.58
N ARG A 142 29.40 7.42 -16.89
CA ARG A 142 29.26 8.69 -16.15
C ARG A 142 28.88 8.53 -14.68
N TYR A 143 28.41 7.35 -14.27
CA TYR A 143 27.91 7.10 -12.91
C TYR A 143 29.05 6.94 -11.90
N LEU A 144 30.20 6.43 -12.33
CA LEU A 144 31.39 6.30 -11.51
C LEU A 144 32.28 7.54 -11.71
N LYS A 145 32.42 8.35 -10.66
CA LYS A 145 33.24 9.57 -10.70
C LYS A 145 34.02 9.72 -9.41
N ASP A 146 35.29 10.07 -9.52
CA ASP A 146 36.19 10.27 -8.38
C ASP A 146 36.19 9.04 -7.42
N ASP A 147 36.22 7.85 -8.00
CA ASP A 147 36.13 6.55 -7.31
C ASP A 147 34.89 6.38 -6.42
N CYS A 148 33.80 7.09 -6.76
CA CYS A 148 32.54 7.09 -6.03
C CYS A 148 31.36 6.94 -6.98
N PHE A 149 30.28 6.33 -6.49
CA PHE A 149 28.99 6.33 -7.18
C PHE A 149 27.86 6.25 -6.15
N ALA A 150 26.62 6.45 -6.58
CA ALA A 150 25.47 6.32 -5.69
C ALA A 150 24.29 5.66 -6.41
N VAL A 151 23.50 4.94 -5.63
CA VAL A 151 22.21 4.37 -6.06
C VAL A 151 21.09 4.93 -5.19
N MET A 152 19.93 5.15 -5.80
CA MET A 152 18.70 5.43 -5.08
C MET A 152 17.76 4.24 -5.19
N CYS A 153 17.41 3.66 -4.05
CA CYS A 153 16.34 2.69 -3.93
C CYS A 153 15.04 3.42 -3.59
N THR A 154 13.94 3.08 -4.24
CA THR A 154 12.59 3.56 -3.91
C THR A 154 11.68 2.37 -3.71
N ILE A 155 10.89 2.40 -2.63
CA ILE A 155 9.97 1.34 -2.22
C ILE A 155 8.57 1.92 -2.11
N HIS A 156 7.59 1.19 -2.62
CA HIS A 156 6.16 1.44 -2.45
C HIS A 156 5.52 0.19 -1.86
N ILE A 157 5.07 0.27 -0.62
CA ILE A 157 4.42 -0.82 0.10
C ILE A 157 2.92 -0.69 -0.05
N LYS A 158 2.27 -1.74 -0.56
CA LYS A 158 0.82 -1.82 -0.59
C LYS A 158 0.34 -2.38 0.74
N MET A 159 -0.35 -1.57 1.52
CA MET A 159 -1.00 -1.99 2.76
C MET A 159 -2.49 -2.12 2.54
N SER A 160 -3.06 -3.21 3.04
CA SER A 160 -4.51 -3.40 3.08
C SER A 160 -4.94 -3.79 4.49
N ARG A 161 -5.99 -3.16 4.98
CA ARG A 161 -6.63 -3.51 6.24
C ARG A 161 -8.15 -3.52 6.09
N VAL A 162 -8.80 -4.40 6.84
CA VAL A 162 -10.26 -4.50 6.86
C VAL A 162 -10.75 -3.91 8.17
N GLU A 163 -11.61 -2.90 8.08
CA GLU A 163 -12.22 -2.26 9.23
C GLU A 163 -13.70 -2.65 9.31
N ARG A 164 -14.20 -2.97 10.51
CA ARG A 164 -15.64 -3.08 10.72
C ARG A 164 -16.24 -1.69 10.82
N VAL A 165 -17.39 -1.50 10.18
CA VAL A 165 -18.12 -0.23 10.23
C VAL A 165 -19.55 -0.46 10.70
N PRO A 166 -20.16 0.50 11.42
CA PRO A 166 -21.57 0.40 11.79
C PRO A 166 -22.44 0.29 10.54
N TYR A 167 -23.30 -0.73 10.50
CA TYR A 167 -24.31 -0.85 9.44
C TYR A 167 -25.46 0.12 9.75
N ALA A 168 -25.53 1.24 9.05
CA ALA A 168 -26.68 2.13 9.11
C ALA A 168 -27.84 1.47 8.36
N HIS A 169 -28.89 1.08 9.09
CA HIS A 169 -30.16 0.75 8.45
C HIS A 169 -30.62 1.98 7.67
N PRO A 170 -30.94 1.87 6.36
CA PRO A 170 -31.75 2.89 5.72
C PRO A 170 -33.11 2.85 6.44
N SER A 171 -33.27 3.70 7.46
CA SER A 171 -34.56 3.93 8.08
C SER A 171 -35.52 4.28 6.95
N ALA A 172 -36.66 3.58 6.91
CA ALA A 172 -37.74 3.86 5.98
C ALA A 172 -37.87 5.37 5.83
N ALA A 173 -37.78 5.84 4.58
CA ALA A 173 -37.96 7.22 4.21
C ALA A 173 -39.04 7.85 5.10
N ALA A 174 -38.74 9.00 5.69
CA ALA A 174 -39.71 9.80 6.41
C ALA A 174 -41.02 9.79 5.61
N ALA A 175 -41.99 9.00 6.07
CA ALA A 175 -43.28 8.94 5.42
C ALA A 175 -43.82 10.37 5.51
N PRO A 176 -44.24 10.99 4.39
CA PRO A 176 -44.90 12.28 4.49
C PRO A 176 -46.11 12.12 5.44
N PRO A 177 -46.44 13.14 6.25
CA PRO A 177 -47.57 13.05 7.17
C PRO A 177 -48.83 12.68 6.39
N ILE A 178 -49.52 11.63 6.81
CA ILE A 178 -50.83 11.27 6.26
C ILE A 178 -51.80 12.38 6.70
N GLU A 179 -52.17 13.28 5.79
CA GLU A 179 -53.33 14.15 6.01
C GLU A 179 -54.60 13.30 5.97
N LEU A 180 -55.08 12.93 7.16
CA LEU A 180 -56.46 12.49 7.34
C LEU A 180 -57.37 13.67 7.04
N HIS A 181 -58.03 13.65 5.87
CA HIS A 181 -59.16 14.53 5.61
C HIS A 181 -60.32 14.10 6.52
N ASP A 182 -60.56 14.90 7.57
CA ASP A 182 -61.76 14.86 8.39
C ASP A 182 -62.98 15.21 7.53
N HIS A 183 -63.59 14.21 6.89
CA HIS A 183 -64.96 14.31 6.44
C HIS A 183 -65.89 13.98 7.61
N LEU A 184 -66.07 14.95 8.50
CA LEU A 184 -67.16 14.95 9.49
C LEU A 184 -68.06 16.17 9.31
N GLY A 185 -69.24 15.91 8.75
CA GLY A 185 -70.51 16.45 9.23
C GLY A 185 -70.68 17.96 9.26
N GLY A 186 -70.93 18.57 8.10
CA GLY A 186 -71.53 19.91 8.03
C GLY A 186 -72.98 19.91 8.49
N SER A 187 -73.20 20.33 9.74
CA SER A 187 -74.49 20.62 10.38
C SER A 187 -75.04 21.99 9.93
N TRP A 188 -76.34 22.08 9.62
CA TRP A 188 -77.07 23.37 9.60
C TRP A 188 -78.53 23.22 10.07
N ARG A 189 -78.83 23.76 11.25
CA ARG A 189 -80.13 24.27 11.74
C ARG A 189 -79.79 25.22 12.90
N GLY A 190 -80.32 26.41 13.11
CA GLY A 190 -81.28 27.28 12.45
C GLY A 190 -81.45 28.51 13.37
N GLU A 191 -81.76 29.67 12.77
CA GLU A 191 -82.44 30.85 13.33
C GLU A 191 -81.84 31.69 14.49
N ARG A 192 -81.79 33.02 14.26
CA ARG A 192 -82.58 34.05 14.99
C ARG A 192 -82.48 35.44 14.31
N GLY A 193 -83.59 36.21 14.33
CA GLY A 193 -83.77 37.59 13.80
C GLY A 193 -83.07 38.71 14.61
N PRO A 194 -83.54 39.98 14.71
CA PRO A 194 -84.77 40.63 14.21
C PRO A 194 -84.56 42.01 13.49
N THR A 195 -85.65 42.57 12.93
CA THR A 195 -86.15 43.95 13.17
C THR A 195 -87.65 43.99 12.85
#